data_AF-A0A0L0F468-F1
#
_entry.id   AF-A0A0L0F468-F1
#
_cell.length_a   1.000
_cell.length_b   1.000
_cell.length_c   1.000
_cell.angle_alpha   90.00
_cell.angle_beta   90.00
_cell.angle_gamma   90.00
#
_symmetry.space_group_name_H-M   'P 1'
#
loop_
_entity.id
_entity.type
_entity.pdbx_description
1 polymer ?
#
loop_
_entity_poly.entity_id
_entity_poly.type
_entity_poly.pdbx_seq_one_letter_code
_entity_poly.pdbx_strand_id
1 'polypeptide(L)' 'EWIEGKWLVPASETFHVPTRSFYARERLICKRGEANPMGAIIGRCAVLPMRDYVK' A
#
# COMPACT_ATOMS: atom_id res chain seq x y z
N GLU A 1 -8.51 -2.91 -21.42
CA GLU A 1 -8.39 -1.59 -20.76
C GLU A 1 -7.29 -1.64 -19.70
N TRP A 2 -6.61 -0.53 -19.43
CA TRP A 2 -5.48 -0.43 -18.50
C TRP A 2 -5.82 0.50 -17.34
N ILE A 3 -5.25 0.23 -16.17
CA ILE A 3 -5.35 1.07 -14.98
C ILE A 3 -3.96 1.44 -14.50
N GLU A 4 -3.75 2.70 -14.16
CA GLU A 4 -2.51 3.17 -13.55
C GLU A 4 -2.72 3.41 -12.05
N GLY A 5 -1.79 2.92 -11.25
CA GLY A 5 -1.84 3.09 -9.79
C GLY A 5 -0.47 3.04 -9.15
N LYS A 6 -0.41 3.40 -7.88
CA LYS A 6 0.80 3.25 -7.06
C LYS A 6 0.76 1.95 -6.28
N TRP A 7 1.92 1.32 -6.16
CA TRP A 7 2.09 0.17 -5.29
C TRP A 7 2.02 0.57 -3.82
N LEU A 8 1.35 -0.26 -3.03
CA LEU A 8 1.25 -0.15 -1.57
C LEU A 8 1.96 -1.36 -0.97
N VAL A 9 3.15 -1.13 -0.42
CA VAL A 9 4.00 -2.20 0.12
C VAL A 9 3.87 -2.33 1.64
N PRO A 10 4.03 -3.53 2.21
CA PRO A 10 4.06 -3.72 3.66
C PRO A 10 5.15 -2.87 4.30
N ALA A 11 4.79 -2.02 5.27
CA ALA A 11 5.75 -1.13 5.91
C ALA A 11 6.90 -1.90 6.60
N SER A 12 6.57 -3.05 7.22
CA SER A 12 7.51 -3.96 7.88
C SER A 12 8.53 -4.62 6.96
N GLU A 13 8.29 -4.62 5.65
CA GLU A 13 9.20 -5.20 4.65
C GLU A 13 10.12 -4.15 4.00
N THR A 14 9.97 -2.88 4.37
CA THR A 14 10.83 -1.80 3.87
C THR A 14 12.12 -1.66 4.66
N PHE A 15 13.09 -0.89 4.16
CA PHE A 15 14.25 -0.52 4.98
C PHE A 15 13.86 0.53 6.04
N HIS A 16 14.09 0.23 7.31
CA HIS A 16 13.76 1.10 8.43
C HIS A 16 14.71 0.85 9.62
N VAL A 17 14.69 1.76 10.59
CA VAL A 17 15.45 1.60 11.84
C VAL A 17 14.87 0.45 12.68
N PRO A 18 15.70 -0.37 13.37
CA PRO A 18 15.21 -1.57 14.07
C PRO A 18 14.16 -1.32 15.15
N THR A 19 14.11 -0.12 15.72
CA THR A 19 13.14 0.26 16.76
C THR A 19 11.79 0.72 16.19
N ARG A 20 11.67 0.82 14.86
CA ARG A 20 10.43 1.26 14.22
C ARG A 20 9.36 0.18 14.35
N SER A 21 8.22 0.56 14.92
CA SER A 21 7.01 -0.25 14.93
C SER A 21 6.02 0.22 13.86
N PHE A 22 5.15 -0.69 13.43
CA PHE A 22 4.12 -0.46 12.42
C PHE A 22 2.78 -1.04 12.86
N TYR A 23 1.68 -0.55 12.29
CA TYR A 23 0.39 -1.25 12.44
C TYR A 23 0.40 -2.57 11.68
N ALA A 24 -0.37 -3.55 12.15
CA ALA A 24 -0.43 -4.90 11.56
C ALA A 24 -0.75 -4.91 10.06
N ARG A 25 -1.49 -3.90 9.56
CA ARG A 25 -1.84 -3.76 8.13
C ARG A 25 -1.35 -2.43 7.54
N GLU A 26 -0.32 -1.83 8.12
CA GLU A 26 0.26 -0.61 7.59
C GLU A 26 0.85 -0.86 6.19
N ARG A 27 0.58 0.08 5.28
CA ARG A 27 1.06 0.07 3.90
C ARG A 27 1.66 1.43 3.57
N LEU A 28 2.79 1.41 2.87
CA LEU A 28 3.46 2.61 2.39
C LEU A 28 3.27 2.74 0.87
N ILE A 29 3.04 3.97 0.41
CA ILE A 29 2.89 4.29 -1.01
C ILE A 29 4.28 4.34 -1.66
N CYS A 30 4.52 3.50 -2.66
CA CYS A 30 5.73 3.57 -3.47
C CYS A 30 5.77 4.86 -4.30
N LYS A 31 6.96 5.44 -4.48
CA LYS A 31 7.12 6.65 -5.32
C LYS A 31 6.70 6.39 -6.77
N ARG A 32 7.13 5.25 -7.32
CA ARG A 32 6.84 4.79 -8.68
C ARG A 32 5.48 4.11 -8.73
N GLY A 33 4.69 4.49 -9.74
CA GLY A 33 3.46 3.78 -10.13
C GLY A 33 3.70 2.83 -11.30
N GLU A 34 2.67 2.06 -11.62
CA GLU A 34 2.68 1.10 -12.73
C GLU A 34 1.29 1.03 -13.37
N ALA A 35 1.29 0.77 -14.68
CA ALA A 35 0.09 0.48 -15.44
C ALA A 35 -0.11 -1.04 -15.51
N ASN A 36 -1.29 -1.52 -15.12
CA ASN A 36 -1.67 -2.92 -15.15
C ASN A 36 -2.91 -3.12 -16.02
N PRO A 37 -3.08 -4.28 -16.69
CA PRO A 37 -4.33 -4.59 -17.37
C PRO A 37 -5.48 -4.65 -16.36
N MET A 38 -6.66 -4.12 -16.70
CA MET A 38 -7.81 -4.20 -15.80
C MET A 38 -8.22 -5.64 -15.47
N GLY A 39 -7.96 -6.60 -16.37
CA GLY A 39 -8.19 -8.03 -16.12
C GLY A 39 -7.28 -8.65 -15.06
N ALA A 40 -6.22 -7.96 -14.64
CA ALA A 40 -5.34 -8.40 -13.54
C ALA A 40 -5.90 -8.06 -12.14
N ILE A 41 -7.01 -7.31 -12.06
CA ILE A 41 -7.65 -6.96 -10.78
C ILE A 41 -8.36 -8.18 -10.21
N ILE A 42 -7.88 -8.67 -9.06
CA ILE A 42 -8.44 -9.86 -8.39
C ILE A 42 -9.50 -9.52 -7.33
N GLY A 43 -9.63 -8.25 -6.94
CA GLY A 43 -10.51 -7.85 -5.87
C GLY A 43 -10.37 -6.38 -5.50
N ARG A 44 -11.24 -5.92 -4.58
CA ARG A 44 -11.23 -4.57 -4.04
C ARG A 44 -10.79 -4.60 -2.58
N CYS A 45 -10.13 -3.54 -2.13
CA CYS A 45 -9.80 -3.32 -0.73
C CYS A 45 -10.06 -1.86 -0.36
N ALA A 46 -10.07 -1.58 0.95
CA ALA A 46 -10.14 -0.22 1.48
C ALA A 46 -8.82 0.11 2.16
N VAL A 47 -8.28 1.29 1.84
CA VAL A 47 -7.06 1.84 2.46
C VAL A 47 -7.46 3.16 3.08
N LEU A 48 -7.15 3.32 4.37
CA LEU A 48 -7.47 4.52 5.12
C LEU A 48 -6.17 5.30 5.41
N PRO A 49 -6.23 6.64 5.42
CA PRO A 49 -5.18 7.42 6.05
C PRO A 49 -5.00 6.99 7.52
N MET A 50 -3.77 6.99 8.02
CA MET A 50 -3.46 6.58 9.40
C MET A 50 -4.39 7.24 10.44
N ARG A 51 -4.64 8.54 10.30
CA ARG A 51 -5.54 9.31 11.19
C ARG A 51 -6.98 8.80 11.24
N ASP A 52 -7.43 8.12 10.19
CA ASP A 52 -8.79 7.59 10.08
C ASP A 52 -8.83 6.09 10.42
N TYR A 53 -7.68 5.39 10.34
CA TYR A 53 -7.54 3.98 10.75
C TYR A 53 -7.45 3.81 12.28
N VAL A 54 -6.95 4.82 12.99
CA VAL A 54 -6.67 4.76 14.44
C VAL A 54 -7.86 5.26 15.29
N LYS A 55 -8.92 5.77 14.65
CA LYS A 55 -10.18 6.12 15.32
C LYS A 55 -10.96 4.87 15.70
#